data_AF-A0AA96Q3S7-F1
#
_entry.id   AF-A0AA96Q3S7-F1
#
_cell.length_a   1.000
_cell.length_b   1.000
_cell.length_c   1.000
_cell.angle_alpha   90.00
_cell.angle_beta   90.00
_cell.angle_gamma   90.00
#
_symmetry.space_group_name_H-M   'P 1'
#
loop_
_entity.id
_entity.type
_entity.pdbx_description
1 polymer ?
#
loop_
_entity_poly.entity_id
_entity_poly.type
_entity_poly.pdbx_seq_one_letter_code
_entity_poly.pdbx_strand_id
1 'polypeptide(L)'
;MKKEDIYRLLEQVLYEFPVQQIEYYIPKWVEMLEESHEIKQDLLENVRAYMDGIEKVRDVRNREFTAQSSFIRAMKQEAMDLSSGTLKVQVDFDPAYYYRTLSELTGAAIDGEYQLIAAVRELSKMKKEYEQVQDALQAVRMKGYGVISPVKGEITLEEPVVIRQGNKYGVKIRSEAPSIHLIRANIETEIAPIVGSEQQANDLIAYIRENQQTEDGIWNTNIFGKSVEQLVEDGIRGKLTRIGDECQEKLQDTMQKVVNDLSGGMVCIII
;
A
#
# COMPACT_ATOMS: atom_id res chain seq x y z
N MET A 1 -25.31 -23.09 -63.39
CA MET A 1 -24.87 -22.85 -61.99
C MET A 1 -26.02 -23.19 -61.07
N LYS A 2 -25.78 -24.11 -60.13
CA LYS A 2 -26.72 -24.40 -59.04
C LYS A 2 -26.61 -23.29 -57.99
N LYS A 3 -27.64 -23.12 -57.15
CA LYS A 3 -27.62 -22.15 -56.02
C LYS A 3 -26.39 -22.31 -55.13
N GLU A 4 -25.96 -23.55 -54.92
CA GLU A 4 -24.76 -23.90 -54.14
C GLU A 4 -23.46 -23.34 -54.73
N ASP A 5 -23.34 -23.26 -56.05
CA ASP A 5 -22.16 -22.69 -56.72
C ASP A 5 -22.07 -21.17 -56.46
N ILE A 6 -23.22 -20.49 -56.39
CA ILE A 6 -23.31 -19.05 -56.10
C ILE A 6 -22.91 -18.77 -54.65
N TYR A 7 -23.39 -19.59 -53.70
CA TYR A 7 -23.04 -19.44 -52.29
C TYR A 7 -21.54 -19.64 -52.04
N ARG A 8 -20.92 -20.64 -52.66
CA ARG A 8 -19.47 -20.86 -52.55
C ARG A 8 -18.64 -19.70 -53.12
N LEU A 9 -19.11 -19.09 -54.20
CA LEU A 9 -18.42 -17.97 -54.85
C LEU A 9 -18.51 -16.70 -53.99
N LEU A 10 -19.69 -16.43 -53.42
CA LEU A 10 -19.88 -15.32 -52.47
C LEU A 10 -19.05 -15.52 -51.19
N GLU A 11 -18.98 -16.76 -50.68
CA GLU A 11 -18.13 -17.10 -49.55
C GLU A 11 -16.65 -16.85 -49.84
N GLN A 12 -16.14 -17.26 -51.01
CA GLN A 12 -14.76 -16.97 -51.41
C GLN A 12 -14.47 -15.47 -51.52
N VAL A 13 -15.41 -14.68 -52.03
CA VAL A 13 -15.28 -13.22 -52.07
C VAL A 13 -15.24 -12.63 -50.65
N LEU A 14 -16.05 -13.15 -49.72
CA LEU A 14 -16.03 -12.71 -48.33
C LEU A 14 -14.68 -12.96 -47.66
N TYR A 15 -13.96 -14.02 -48.05
CA TYR A 15 -12.63 -14.34 -47.51
C TYR A 15 -11.49 -13.46 -48.06
N GLU A 16 -11.72 -12.69 -49.11
CA GLU A 16 -10.73 -11.76 -49.68
C GLU A 16 -10.79 -10.36 -49.06
N PHE A 17 -11.78 -10.07 -48.22
CA PHE A 17 -11.86 -8.78 -47.53
C PHE A 17 -10.72 -8.61 -46.51
N PRO A 18 -10.28 -7.36 -46.28
CA PRO A 18 -9.26 -7.07 -45.30
C PRO A 18 -9.74 -7.30 -43.86
N VAL A 19 -8.82 -7.71 -42.98
CA VAL A 19 -9.06 -7.68 -41.54
C VAL A 19 -9.01 -6.23 -41.08
N GLN A 20 -10.09 -5.72 -40.47
CA GLN A 20 -10.14 -4.33 -40.00
C GLN A 20 -9.68 -4.18 -38.55
N GLN A 21 -9.97 -5.16 -37.70
CA GLN A 21 -9.68 -5.08 -36.27
C GLN A 21 -9.44 -6.47 -35.67
N ILE A 22 -8.50 -6.56 -34.74
CA ILE A 22 -8.28 -7.73 -33.90
C ILE A 22 -8.46 -7.32 -32.45
N GLU A 23 -9.40 -7.98 -31.76
CA GLU A 23 -9.72 -7.74 -30.36
C GLU A 23 -9.13 -8.85 -29.50
N TYR A 24 -8.23 -8.48 -28.59
CA TYR A 24 -7.64 -9.40 -27.63
C TYR A 24 -8.38 -9.29 -26.29
N TYR A 25 -8.96 -10.39 -25.85
CA TYR A 25 -9.60 -10.52 -24.55
C TYR A 25 -8.61 -11.16 -23.58
N ILE A 26 -8.10 -10.33 -22.67
CA ILE A 26 -7.15 -10.73 -21.63
C ILE A 26 -7.83 -10.77 -20.25
N PRO A 27 -7.29 -11.54 -19.29
CA PRO A 27 -7.78 -11.51 -17.92
C PRO A 27 -7.56 -10.13 -17.28
N LYS A 28 -8.54 -9.68 -16.48
CA LYS A 28 -8.52 -8.36 -15.81
C LYS A 28 -7.29 -8.10 -14.95
N TRP A 29 -6.73 -9.14 -14.33
CA TRP A 29 -5.55 -8.99 -13.50
C TRP A 29 -4.30 -8.63 -14.32
N VAL A 30 -4.21 -9.09 -15.57
CA VAL A 30 -3.14 -8.71 -16.50
C VAL A 30 -3.30 -7.24 -16.89
N GLU A 31 -4.54 -6.78 -17.08
CA GLU A 31 -4.84 -5.38 -17.40
C GLU A 31 -4.35 -4.41 -16.31
N MET A 32 -4.41 -4.82 -15.03
CA MET A 32 -3.97 -4.02 -13.88
C MET A 32 -2.45 -3.86 -13.76
N LEU A 33 -1.65 -4.65 -14.49
CA LEU A 33 -0.20 -4.57 -14.41
C LEU A 33 0.32 -3.29 -15.05
N GLU A 34 1.49 -2.82 -14.63
CA GLU A 34 2.16 -1.72 -15.31
C GLU A 34 2.57 -2.12 -16.73
N GLU A 35 2.63 -1.16 -17.65
CA GLU A 35 3.03 -1.44 -19.04
C GLU A 35 4.43 -2.06 -19.13
N SER A 36 5.32 -1.70 -18.21
CA SER A 36 6.69 -2.22 -18.07
C SER A 36 6.76 -3.68 -17.59
N HIS A 37 5.66 -4.26 -17.11
CA HIS A 37 5.66 -5.59 -16.52
C HIS A 37 5.94 -6.69 -17.57
N GLU A 38 6.74 -7.69 -17.20
CA GLU A 38 7.21 -8.76 -18.11
C GLU A 38 6.05 -9.46 -18.85
N ILE A 39 5.00 -9.86 -18.13
CA ILE A 39 3.78 -10.48 -18.71
C ILE A 39 3.12 -9.60 -19.78
N LYS A 40 3.05 -8.28 -19.59
CA LYS A 40 2.46 -7.37 -20.58
C LYS A 40 3.37 -7.19 -21.79
N GLN A 41 4.69 -7.08 -21.58
CA GLN A 41 5.66 -6.98 -22.67
C GLN A 41 5.63 -8.25 -23.55
N ASP A 42 5.65 -9.43 -22.93
CA ASP A 42 5.57 -10.71 -23.64
C ASP A 42 4.25 -10.86 -24.43
N LEU A 43 3.11 -10.44 -23.84
CA LEU A 43 1.83 -10.38 -24.55
C LEU A 43 1.93 -9.47 -25.78
N LEU A 44 2.46 -8.26 -25.64
CA LEU A 44 2.57 -7.31 -26.75
C LEU A 44 3.49 -7.80 -27.86
N GLU A 45 4.57 -8.49 -27.51
CA GLU A 45 5.47 -9.13 -28.49
C GLU A 45 4.75 -10.24 -29.27
N ASN A 46 4.02 -11.13 -28.58
CA ASN A 46 3.24 -12.20 -29.21
C ASN A 46 2.11 -11.63 -30.10
N VAL A 47 1.43 -10.56 -29.65
CA VAL A 47 0.42 -9.87 -30.44
C VAL A 47 1.03 -9.28 -31.72
N ARG A 48 2.18 -8.58 -31.62
CA ARG A 48 2.87 -7.99 -32.78
C ARG A 48 3.32 -9.06 -33.78
N ALA A 49 3.92 -10.15 -33.28
CA ALA A 49 4.36 -11.26 -34.13
C ALA A 49 3.18 -11.94 -34.84
N TYR A 50 2.01 -12.02 -34.20
CA TYR A 50 0.82 -12.55 -34.83
C TYR A 50 0.23 -11.61 -35.88
N MET A 51 0.19 -10.31 -35.61
CA MET A 51 -0.30 -9.31 -36.56
C MET A 51 0.54 -9.25 -37.84
N ASP A 52 1.83 -9.60 -37.75
CA ASP A 52 2.70 -9.69 -38.92
C ASP A 52 2.21 -10.79 -39.88
N GLY A 53 1.83 -10.39 -41.11
CA GLY A 53 1.32 -11.29 -42.15
C GLY A 53 -0.20 -11.52 -42.18
N ILE A 54 -0.99 -10.75 -41.41
CA ILE A 54 -2.47 -10.78 -41.50
C ILE A 54 -2.97 -9.56 -42.27
N GLU A 55 -3.38 -9.78 -43.52
CA GLU A 55 -4.01 -8.73 -44.33
C GLU A 55 -5.48 -9.05 -44.62
N LYS A 56 -5.80 -10.31 -44.92
CA LYS A 56 -7.14 -10.76 -45.35
C LYS A 56 -7.73 -11.80 -44.41
N VAL A 57 -9.06 -11.90 -44.42
CA VAL A 57 -9.83 -12.89 -43.63
C VAL A 57 -9.30 -14.33 -43.84
N ARG A 58 -8.92 -14.68 -45.07
CA ARG A 58 -8.36 -16.00 -45.40
C ARG A 58 -7.05 -16.32 -44.67
N ASP A 59 -6.24 -15.30 -44.38
CA ASP A 59 -4.90 -15.47 -43.80
C ASP A 59 -5.01 -15.88 -42.33
N VAL A 60 -6.11 -15.50 -41.67
CA VAL A 60 -6.45 -15.91 -40.31
C VAL A 60 -6.92 -17.37 -40.27
N ARG A 61 -7.77 -17.79 -41.22
CA ARG A 61 -8.44 -19.11 -41.21
C ARG A 61 -7.48 -20.30 -41.19
N ASN A 62 -6.31 -20.16 -41.80
CA ASN A 62 -5.33 -21.26 -41.93
C ASN A 62 -4.15 -21.13 -40.96
N ARG A 63 -4.16 -20.12 -40.07
CA ARG A 63 -3.04 -19.85 -39.17
C ARG A 63 -3.37 -20.40 -37.78
N GLU A 64 -2.55 -21.31 -37.30
CA GLU A 64 -2.65 -21.75 -35.91
C GLU A 64 -2.15 -20.63 -34.97
N PHE A 65 -2.91 -20.37 -33.91
CA PHE A 65 -2.53 -19.42 -32.87
C PHE A 65 -1.59 -20.10 -31.87
N THR A 66 -0.32 -20.22 -32.22
CA THR A 66 0.72 -20.71 -31.30
C THR A 66 1.39 -19.52 -30.62
N ALA A 67 1.08 -19.29 -29.34
CA ALA A 67 1.82 -18.33 -28.52
C ALA A 67 3.21 -18.91 -28.22
N GLN A 68 4.26 -18.14 -28.51
CA GLN A 68 5.62 -18.44 -28.05
C GLN A 68 5.84 -17.67 -26.75
N SER A 69 5.22 -18.15 -25.67
CA SER A 69 5.22 -17.48 -24.38
C SER A 69 5.32 -18.50 -23.25
N SER A 70 6.08 -18.16 -22.22
CA SER A 70 6.13 -18.92 -20.95
C SER A 70 4.93 -18.62 -20.05
N PHE A 71 4.18 -17.55 -20.33
CA PHE A 71 3.08 -17.04 -19.50
C PHE A 71 1.70 -17.42 -20.05
N ILE A 72 1.58 -17.50 -21.38
CA ILE A 72 0.33 -17.71 -22.08
C ILE A 72 0.17 -19.21 -22.33
N ARG A 73 -0.88 -19.78 -21.74
CA ARG A 73 -1.21 -21.20 -21.87
C ARG A 73 -1.83 -21.50 -23.22
N ALA A 74 -2.73 -20.64 -23.69
CA ALA A 74 -3.40 -20.79 -24.98
C ALA A 74 -3.93 -19.46 -25.47
N MET A 75 -3.99 -19.30 -26.79
CA MET A 75 -4.79 -18.26 -27.43
C MET A 75 -5.85 -18.95 -28.29
N LYS A 76 -7.12 -18.62 -28.05
CA LYS A 76 -8.24 -19.20 -28.76
C LYS A 76 -8.84 -18.14 -29.67
N GLN A 77 -8.84 -18.45 -30.94
CA GLN A 77 -9.53 -17.65 -31.94
C GLN A 77 -11.03 -17.94 -31.86
N GLU A 78 -11.85 -16.91 -31.76
CA GLU A 78 -13.29 -17.03 -31.98
C GLU A 78 -13.64 -16.96 -33.47
N ALA A 79 -14.90 -17.21 -33.80
CA ALA A 79 -15.39 -17.04 -35.16
C ALA A 79 -15.19 -15.59 -35.62
N MET A 80 -14.61 -15.42 -36.80
CA MET A 80 -14.42 -14.10 -37.40
C MET A 80 -15.76 -13.52 -37.84
N ASP A 81 -16.01 -12.27 -37.49
CA ASP A 81 -17.15 -11.53 -38.03
C ASP A 81 -16.81 -11.05 -39.45
N LEU A 82 -17.37 -11.75 -40.44
CA LEU A 82 -17.17 -11.42 -41.86
C LEU A 82 -17.85 -10.11 -42.27
N SER A 83 -18.81 -9.61 -41.48
CA SER A 83 -19.53 -8.37 -41.79
C SER A 83 -18.75 -7.12 -41.37
N SER A 84 -18.02 -7.20 -40.27
CA SER A 84 -17.19 -6.10 -39.75
C SER A 84 -15.69 -6.29 -40.03
N GLY A 85 -15.26 -7.49 -40.43
CA GLY A 85 -13.84 -7.83 -40.56
C GLY A 85 -13.13 -7.89 -39.21
N THR A 86 -13.86 -8.18 -38.12
CA THR A 86 -13.33 -8.22 -36.75
C THR A 86 -12.99 -9.64 -36.33
N LEU A 87 -11.77 -9.84 -35.84
CA LEU A 87 -11.32 -11.08 -35.23
C LEU A 87 -11.27 -10.94 -33.71
N LYS A 88 -11.86 -11.88 -32.99
CA LYS A 88 -11.76 -11.94 -31.52
C LYS A 88 -10.83 -13.06 -31.10
N VAL A 89 -9.92 -12.76 -30.17
CA VAL A 89 -8.91 -13.68 -29.66
C VAL A 89 -8.99 -13.67 -28.14
N GLN A 90 -9.32 -14.82 -27.55
CA GLN A 90 -9.26 -15.01 -26.11
C GLN A 90 -7.87 -15.49 -25.71
N VAL A 91 -7.22 -14.78 -24.79
CA VAL A 91 -5.89 -15.14 -24.28
C VAL A 91 -6.04 -15.75 -22.89
N ASP A 92 -5.69 -17.03 -22.78
CA ASP A 92 -5.70 -17.77 -21.52
C ASP A 92 -4.26 -17.83 -20.97
N PHE A 93 -4.03 -17.17 -19.83
CA PHE A 93 -2.76 -17.21 -19.10
C PHE A 93 -2.69 -18.40 -18.15
N ASP A 94 -1.48 -18.86 -17.83
CA ASP A 94 -1.31 -19.89 -16.79
C ASP A 94 -1.71 -19.34 -15.41
N PRO A 95 -2.66 -19.99 -14.70
CA PRO A 95 -3.06 -19.57 -13.35
C PRO A 95 -1.93 -19.47 -12.33
N ALA A 96 -0.80 -20.16 -12.54
CA ALA A 96 0.36 -20.04 -11.68
C ALA A 96 0.91 -18.60 -11.64
N TYR A 97 0.90 -17.89 -12.77
CA TYR A 97 1.36 -16.50 -12.82
C TYR A 97 0.39 -15.54 -12.16
N TYR A 98 -0.91 -15.83 -12.15
CA TYR A 98 -1.88 -15.01 -11.44
C TYR A 98 -1.53 -14.86 -9.95
N TYR A 99 -1.29 -15.97 -9.27
CA TYR A 99 -0.96 -15.99 -7.84
C TYR A 99 0.44 -15.44 -7.55
N ARG A 100 1.41 -15.73 -8.42
CA ARG A 100 2.76 -15.15 -8.33
C ARG A 100 2.73 -13.62 -8.43
N THR A 101 2.04 -13.09 -9.43
CA THR A 101 1.91 -11.66 -9.64
C THR A 101 1.14 -10.99 -8.51
N LEU A 102 0.10 -11.63 -7.97
CA LEU A 102 -0.54 -11.14 -6.74
C LEU A 102 0.43 -11.08 -5.57
N SER A 103 1.27 -12.11 -5.40
CA SER A 103 2.28 -12.13 -4.35
C SER A 103 3.30 -11.00 -4.50
N GLU A 104 3.75 -10.75 -5.73
CA GLU A 104 4.67 -9.66 -6.06
C GLU A 104 4.05 -8.28 -5.78
N LEU A 105 2.78 -8.08 -6.14
CA LEU A 105 2.06 -6.80 -5.94
C LEU A 105 1.73 -6.53 -4.47
N THR A 106 1.35 -7.55 -3.69
CA THR A 106 0.94 -7.37 -2.30
C THR A 106 2.08 -7.57 -1.30
N GLY A 107 3.22 -8.11 -1.73
CA GLY A 107 4.32 -8.53 -0.85
C GLY A 107 3.95 -9.69 0.09
N ALA A 108 2.86 -10.40 -0.20
CA ALA A 108 2.35 -11.50 0.62
C ALA A 108 2.57 -12.82 -0.10
N ALA A 109 2.85 -13.91 0.62
CA ALA A 109 2.97 -15.23 0.02
C ALA A 109 1.59 -15.78 -0.36
N ILE A 110 1.19 -15.60 -1.62
CA ILE A 110 -0.09 -16.04 -2.17
C ILE A 110 0.19 -17.14 -3.20
N ASP A 111 0.18 -18.39 -2.75
CA ASP A 111 0.38 -19.57 -3.61
C ASP A 111 -0.93 -20.16 -4.16
N GLY A 112 -2.07 -19.56 -3.81
CA GLY A 112 -3.37 -20.07 -4.19
C GLY A 112 -4.55 -19.33 -3.56
N GLU A 113 -5.76 -19.84 -3.83
CA GLU A 113 -7.02 -19.22 -3.40
C GLU A 113 -7.16 -19.15 -1.88
N TYR A 114 -6.71 -20.19 -1.15
CA TYR A 114 -6.74 -20.19 0.31
C TYR A 114 -5.88 -19.07 0.90
N GLN A 115 -4.65 -18.92 0.42
CA GLN A 115 -3.73 -17.88 0.84
C GLN A 115 -4.27 -16.49 0.48
N LEU A 116 -4.87 -16.35 -0.70
CA LEU A 116 -5.50 -15.09 -1.12
C LEU A 116 -6.63 -14.69 -0.16
N ILE A 117 -7.55 -15.61 0.15
CA ILE A 117 -8.66 -15.34 1.08
C ILE A 117 -8.13 -15.03 2.48
N ALA A 118 -7.11 -15.75 2.95
CA ALA A 118 -6.47 -15.51 4.23
C ALA A 118 -5.87 -14.10 4.30
N ALA A 119 -5.10 -13.71 3.28
CA ALA A 119 -4.49 -12.39 3.17
C ALA A 119 -5.55 -11.27 3.14
N VAL A 120 -6.62 -11.42 2.34
CA VAL A 120 -7.71 -10.44 2.29
C VAL A 120 -8.40 -10.31 3.64
N ARG A 121 -8.63 -11.42 4.35
CA ARG A 121 -9.25 -11.41 5.68
C ARG A 121 -8.36 -10.71 6.71
N GLU A 122 -7.05 -10.97 6.67
CA GLU A 122 -6.07 -10.32 7.53
C GLU A 122 -5.98 -8.81 7.25
N LEU A 123 -5.84 -8.42 5.99
CA LEU A 123 -5.84 -7.02 5.57
C LEU A 123 -7.13 -6.30 5.97
N SER A 124 -8.28 -6.96 5.82
CA SER A 124 -9.56 -6.39 6.25
C SER A 124 -9.63 -6.20 7.77
N LYS A 125 -9.06 -7.12 8.55
CA LYS A 125 -9.00 -6.99 10.01
C LYS A 125 -8.07 -5.84 10.40
N MET A 126 -6.86 -5.79 9.85
CA MET A 126 -5.89 -4.72 10.10
C MET A 126 -6.43 -3.35 9.69
N LYS A 127 -7.10 -3.26 8.54
CA LYS A 127 -7.74 -2.01 8.09
C LYS A 127 -8.77 -1.51 9.10
N LYS A 128 -9.62 -2.40 9.62
CA LYS A 128 -10.65 -2.03 10.61
C LYS A 128 -10.05 -1.59 11.95
N GLU A 129 -8.94 -2.19 12.36
CA GLU A 129 -8.18 -1.75 13.54
C GLU A 129 -7.51 -0.38 13.28
N TYR A 130 -6.93 -0.19 12.10
CA TYR A 130 -6.31 1.07 11.71
C TYR A 130 -7.32 2.23 11.62
N GLU A 131 -8.50 2.00 11.04
CA GLU A 131 -9.57 3.01 10.95
C GLU A 131 -9.96 3.58 12.32
N GLN A 132 -9.88 2.78 13.39
CA GLN A 132 -10.19 3.24 14.75
C GLN A 132 -9.13 4.20 15.31
N VAL A 133 -7.88 4.09 14.85
CA VAL A 133 -6.76 4.90 15.35
C VAL A 133 -6.33 5.99 14.38
N GLN A 134 -6.77 5.94 13.12
CA GLN A 134 -6.38 6.83 12.04
C GLN A 134 -6.65 8.31 12.39
N ASP A 135 -7.86 8.62 12.87
CA ASP A 135 -8.25 9.98 13.23
C ASP A 135 -7.38 10.54 14.35
N ALA A 136 -7.07 9.72 15.36
CA ALA A 136 -6.20 10.11 16.46
C ALA A 136 -4.77 10.36 15.99
N LEU A 137 -4.22 9.49 15.13
CA LEU A 137 -2.89 9.69 14.54
C LEU A 137 -2.81 10.97 13.71
N GLN A 138 -3.85 11.25 12.92
CA GLN A 138 -3.92 12.49 12.15
C GLN A 138 -4.01 13.72 13.05
N ALA A 139 -4.80 13.65 14.13
CA ALA A 139 -4.90 14.72 15.12
C ALA A 139 -3.55 14.98 15.82
N VAL A 140 -2.80 13.95 16.18
CA VAL A 140 -1.44 14.08 16.76
C VAL A 140 -0.49 14.76 15.78
N ARG A 141 -0.52 14.37 14.51
CA ARG A 141 0.35 14.96 13.48
C ARG A 141 0.06 16.44 13.26
N MET A 142 -1.20 16.85 13.30
CA MET A 142 -1.60 18.24 13.05
C MET A 142 -1.52 19.12 14.31
N LYS A 143 -2.06 18.64 15.43
CA LYS A 143 -2.27 19.43 16.66
C LYS A 143 -1.32 19.07 17.80
N GLY A 144 -0.56 17.98 17.67
CA GLY A 144 0.34 17.47 18.71
C GLY A 144 -0.34 16.55 19.75
N TYR A 145 -1.66 16.37 19.67
CA TYR A 145 -2.42 15.53 20.59
C TYR A 145 -3.58 14.84 19.87
N GLY A 146 -3.79 13.56 20.16
CA GLY A 146 -4.92 12.79 19.65
C GLY A 146 -5.41 11.78 20.68
N VAL A 147 -6.70 11.47 20.58
CA VAL A 147 -7.40 10.60 21.53
C VAL A 147 -8.13 9.53 20.74
N ILE A 148 -7.93 8.27 21.14
CA ILE A 148 -8.71 7.14 20.65
C ILE A 148 -9.77 6.86 21.73
N SER A 149 -11.03 6.99 21.35
CA SER A 149 -12.15 6.74 22.25
C SER A 149 -12.41 5.24 22.38
N PRO A 150 -12.80 4.74 23.56
CA PRO A 150 -13.14 3.34 23.73
C PRO A 150 -14.30 2.95 22.83
N VAL A 151 -14.24 1.73 22.31
CA VAL A 151 -15.40 1.14 21.63
C VAL A 151 -16.41 0.65 22.66
N LYS A 152 -17.69 0.55 22.28
CA LYS A 152 -18.77 0.11 23.21
C LYS A 152 -18.47 -1.22 23.92
N GLY A 153 -17.76 -2.13 23.25
CA GLY A 153 -17.37 -3.42 23.82
C GLY A 153 -16.29 -3.35 24.91
N GLU A 154 -15.57 -2.23 25.01
CA GLU A 154 -14.55 -1.98 26.05
C GLU A 154 -15.11 -1.27 27.27
N ILE A 155 -16.38 -0.84 27.23
CA ILE A 155 -17.06 -0.18 28.35
C ILE A 155 -17.64 -1.25 29.27
N THR A 156 -17.08 -1.35 30.48
CA THR A 156 -17.60 -2.21 31.54
C THR A 156 -18.58 -1.44 32.39
N LEU A 157 -19.81 -1.95 32.53
CA LEU A 157 -20.86 -1.38 33.38
C LEU A 157 -20.95 -2.16 34.69
N GLU A 158 -20.78 -1.48 35.83
CA GLU A 158 -21.05 -2.06 37.14
C GLU A 158 -22.57 -2.14 37.39
N GLU A 159 -22.98 -3.03 38.30
CA GLU A 159 -24.38 -3.17 38.67
C GLU A 159 -24.94 -1.84 39.24
N PRO A 160 -26.14 -1.41 38.79
CA PRO A 160 -26.75 -0.18 39.28
C PRO A 160 -27.08 -0.25 40.78
N VAL A 161 -26.61 0.72 41.55
CA VAL A 161 -26.83 0.76 43.00
C VAL A 161 -27.81 1.87 43.36
N VAL A 162 -28.82 1.57 44.18
CA VAL A 162 -29.76 2.59 44.68
C VAL A 162 -29.03 3.48 45.70
N ILE A 163 -29.07 4.78 45.47
CA ILE A 163 -28.52 5.79 46.38
C ILE A 163 -29.65 6.66 46.94
N ARG A 164 -29.47 7.14 48.17
CA ARG A 164 -30.39 8.08 48.81
C ARG A 164 -29.66 9.39 49.08
N GLN A 165 -30.22 10.50 48.61
CA GLN A 165 -29.72 11.85 48.87
C GLN A 165 -30.85 12.68 49.48
N GLY A 166 -30.80 12.87 50.80
CA GLY A 166 -31.89 13.48 51.57
C GLY A 166 -33.19 12.67 51.50
N ASN A 167 -34.24 13.29 50.97
CA ASN A 167 -35.56 12.66 50.75
C ASN A 167 -35.75 12.05 49.35
N LYS A 168 -34.73 12.05 48.50
CA LYS A 168 -34.81 11.51 47.13
C LYS A 168 -34.01 10.22 47.01
N TYR A 169 -34.52 9.30 46.17
CA TYR A 169 -33.84 8.09 45.75
C TYR A 169 -33.35 8.27 44.31
N GLY A 170 -32.17 7.73 44.02
CA GLY A 170 -31.58 7.71 42.68
C GLY A 170 -30.89 6.38 42.44
N VAL A 171 -30.39 6.20 41.22
CA VAL A 171 -29.60 5.04 40.82
C VAL A 171 -28.22 5.54 40.41
N LYS A 172 -27.18 5.01 41.04
CA LYS A 172 -25.79 5.24 40.66
C LYS A 172 -25.38 4.13 39.70
N ILE A 173 -25.06 4.51 38.48
CA ILE A 173 -24.50 3.62 37.46
C ILE A 173 -23.05 4.02 37.30
N ARG A 174 -22.13 3.07 37.46
CA ARG A 174 -20.70 3.28 37.25
C ARG A 174 -20.28 2.51 36.00
N SER A 175 -19.46 3.15 35.17
CA SER A 175 -18.86 2.54 34.00
C SER A 175 -17.38 2.86 33.96
N GLU A 176 -16.59 1.91 33.47
CA GLU A 176 -15.16 2.05 33.25
C GLU A 176 -14.83 1.72 31.80
N ALA A 177 -13.96 2.49 31.17
CA ALA A 177 -13.53 2.27 29.81
C ALA A 177 -12.10 2.79 29.61
N PRO A 178 -11.26 2.09 28.82
CA PRO A 178 -9.92 2.56 28.51
C PRO A 178 -9.96 3.79 27.59
N SER A 179 -9.03 4.72 27.77
CA SER A 179 -8.80 5.81 26.81
C SER A 179 -7.33 5.81 26.43
N ILE A 180 -7.03 5.97 25.14
CA ILE A 180 -5.65 6.01 24.66
C ILE A 180 -5.36 7.43 24.19
N HIS A 181 -4.34 8.02 24.78
CA HIS A 181 -3.88 9.36 24.48
C HIS A 181 -2.53 9.29 23.79
N LEU A 182 -2.44 9.91 22.62
CA LEU A 182 -1.23 10.01 21.82
C LEU A 182 -0.72 11.46 21.90
N ILE A 183 0.57 11.62 22.19
CA ILE A 183 1.21 12.93 22.37
C ILE A 183 2.44 13.00 21.48
N ARG A 184 2.55 14.05 20.65
CA ARG A 184 3.74 14.30 19.85
C ARG A 184 4.79 15.00 20.70
N ALA A 185 5.99 14.42 20.79
CA ALA A 185 7.16 15.06 21.35
C ALA A 185 8.18 15.35 20.24
N ASN A 186 8.74 16.55 20.23
CA ASN A 186 9.83 16.89 19.31
C ASN A 186 11.16 16.52 19.97
N ILE A 187 12.02 15.81 19.25
CA ILE A 187 13.36 15.46 19.71
C ILE A 187 14.34 16.38 18.99
N GLU A 188 14.94 17.29 19.75
CA GLU A 188 16.00 18.15 19.24
C GLU A 188 17.33 17.46 19.52
N THR A 189 18.16 17.24 18.51
CA THR A 189 19.51 16.68 18.65
C THR A 189 20.50 17.64 18.02
N GLU A 190 21.49 18.07 18.78
CA GLU A 190 22.60 18.90 18.29
C GLU A 190 23.86 18.04 18.22
N ILE A 191 24.58 18.12 17.09
CA ILE A 191 25.88 17.50 16.90
C ILE A 191 26.95 18.59 16.91
N ALA A 192 27.86 18.55 17.88
CA ALA A 192 28.97 19.50 18.00
C ALA A 192 30.30 18.77 17.77
N PRO A 193 30.72 18.57 16.51
CA PRO A 193 32.00 17.92 16.20
C PRO A 193 33.16 18.77 16.73
N ILE A 194 33.99 18.18 17.60
CA ILE A 194 35.14 18.88 18.18
C ILE A 194 36.35 18.66 17.26
N VAL A 195 36.89 19.75 16.75
CA VAL A 195 38.13 19.85 15.96
C VAL A 195 39.21 20.56 16.77
N GLY A 196 40.48 20.30 16.47
CA GLY A 196 41.59 20.80 17.27
C GLY A 196 41.89 22.30 17.08
N SER A 197 42.00 22.76 15.83
CA SER A 197 42.33 24.15 15.51
C SER A 197 41.18 24.91 14.82
N GLU A 198 41.23 26.24 14.88
CA GLU A 198 40.27 27.11 14.19
C GLU A 198 40.25 26.87 12.68
N GLN A 199 41.43 26.61 12.09
CA GLN A 199 41.51 26.30 10.66
C GLN A 199 40.81 24.98 10.33
N GLN A 200 40.96 23.95 11.16
CA GLN A 200 40.23 22.68 10.99
C GLN A 200 38.71 22.84 11.15
N ALA A 201 38.25 23.76 12.00
CA ALA A 201 36.83 24.10 12.11
C ALA A 201 36.30 24.75 10.83
N ASN A 202 37.04 25.71 10.28
CA ASN A 202 36.68 26.38 9.04
C ASN A 202 36.70 25.41 7.84
N ASP A 203 37.69 24.52 7.79
CA ASP A 203 37.78 23.47 6.76
C ASP A 203 36.60 22.50 6.84
N LEU A 204 36.19 22.10 8.04
CA LEU A 204 35.01 21.24 8.24
C LEU A 204 33.71 21.93 7.80
N ILE A 205 33.56 23.23 8.10
CA ILE A 205 32.41 24.02 7.64
C ILE A 205 32.38 24.10 6.12
N ALA A 206 33.53 24.35 5.48
CA ALA A 206 33.65 24.39 4.02
C ALA A 206 33.27 23.03 3.41
N TYR A 207 33.80 21.94 3.96
CA TYR A 207 33.48 20.58 3.52
C TYR A 207 31.99 20.25 3.62
N ILE A 208 31.32 20.61 4.73
CA ILE A 208 29.87 20.40 4.87
C ILE A 208 29.10 21.23 3.82
N ARG A 209 29.50 22.48 3.56
CA ARG A 209 28.84 23.34 2.57
C ARG A 209 29.02 22.86 1.14
N GLU A 210 30.15 22.27 0.79
CA GLU A 210 30.37 21.70 -0.53
C GLU A 210 29.45 20.49 -0.77
N ASN A 211 29.28 19.65 0.25
CA ASN A 211 28.38 18.49 0.18
C ASN A 211 26.89 18.86 0.27
N GLN A 212 26.52 20.10 0.63
CA GLN A 212 25.13 20.56 0.67
C GLN A 212 24.46 20.69 -0.71
N GLN A 213 25.24 20.69 -1.80
CA GLN A 213 24.71 20.97 -3.15
C GLN A 213 23.96 19.79 -3.80
N THR A 214 23.93 18.63 -3.14
CA THR A 214 23.21 17.43 -3.59
C THR A 214 22.05 17.15 -2.64
N GLU A 215 20.89 16.67 -3.13
CA GLU A 215 19.67 16.46 -2.32
C GLU A 215 19.90 15.69 -1.00
N ASP A 216 20.80 14.69 -1.00
CA ASP A 216 21.15 13.90 0.19
C ASP A 216 22.59 14.13 0.69
N GLY A 217 23.27 15.16 0.19
CA GLY A 217 24.71 15.29 0.39
C GLY A 217 25.11 15.63 1.83
N ILE A 218 24.27 16.37 2.58
CA ILE A 218 24.49 16.60 4.03
C ILE A 218 24.44 15.30 4.81
N TRP A 219 23.41 14.48 4.58
CA TRP A 219 23.16 13.26 5.34
C TRP A 219 24.29 12.24 5.16
N ASN A 220 24.80 12.16 3.94
CA ASN A 220 25.93 11.30 3.56
C ASN A 220 27.30 11.89 3.89
N THR A 221 27.39 13.14 4.36
CA THR A 221 28.67 13.76 4.71
C THR A 221 29.30 13.00 5.86
N ASN A 222 30.51 12.51 5.65
CA ASN A 222 31.26 11.75 6.65
C ASN A 222 32.05 12.70 7.55
N ILE A 223 31.71 12.73 8.83
CA ILE A 223 32.39 13.49 9.87
C ILE A 223 32.99 12.49 10.86
N PHE A 224 34.33 12.36 10.83
CA PHE A 224 35.10 11.47 11.72
C PHE A 224 34.73 9.97 11.64
N GLY A 225 34.45 9.46 10.45
CA GLY A 225 34.16 8.04 10.24
C GLY A 225 32.71 7.65 10.48
N LYS A 226 31.82 8.61 10.77
CA LYS A 226 30.37 8.44 10.81
C LYS A 226 29.70 9.46 9.89
N SER A 227 28.61 9.08 9.26
CA SER A 227 27.79 10.04 8.52
C SER A 227 27.03 10.97 9.48
N VAL A 228 26.65 12.16 9.01
CA VAL A 228 25.77 13.07 9.78
C VAL A 228 24.47 12.35 10.16
N GLU A 229 23.89 11.57 9.26
CA GLU A 229 22.71 10.75 9.52
C GLU A 229 22.93 9.81 10.72
N GLN A 230 24.03 9.06 10.75
CA GLN A 230 24.35 8.17 11.86
C GLN A 230 24.51 8.91 13.19
N LEU A 231 25.15 10.08 13.18
CA LEU A 231 25.33 10.90 14.39
C LEU A 231 23.99 11.43 14.93
N VAL A 232 23.09 11.83 14.03
CA VAL A 232 21.75 12.30 14.39
C VAL A 232 20.87 11.14 14.88
N GLU A 233 20.90 10.00 14.20
CA GLU A 233 20.18 8.78 14.61
C GLU A 233 20.63 8.28 15.98
N ASP A 234 21.94 8.23 16.24
CA ASP A 234 22.50 7.88 17.55
C ASP A 234 21.98 8.83 18.64
N GLY A 235 21.95 10.13 18.36
CA GLY A 235 21.44 11.14 19.30
C GLY A 235 19.93 11.04 19.54
N ILE A 236 19.13 10.78 18.50
CA ILE A 236 17.68 10.56 18.61
C ILE A 236 17.40 9.29 19.41
N ARG A 237 18.06 8.17 19.06
CA ARG A 237 17.86 6.88 19.71
C ARG A 237 18.21 6.94 21.19
N GLY A 238 19.32 7.60 21.53
CA GLY A 238 19.70 7.82 22.93
C GLY A 238 18.69 8.64 23.73
N LYS A 239 17.96 9.57 23.08
CA LYS A 239 16.89 10.36 23.73
C LYS A 239 15.57 9.61 23.81
N LEU A 240 15.23 8.81 22.81
CA LEU A 240 14.02 7.97 22.81
C LEU A 240 14.02 6.98 23.99
N THR A 241 15.17 6.40 24.33
CA THR A 241 15.27 5.43 25.43
C THR A 241 15.36 6.06 26.82
N ARG A 242 15.29 7.39 26.96
CA ARG A 242 15.40 8.06 28.27
C ARG A 242 14.12 8.01 29.12
N ILE A 243 12.94 7.81 28.51
CA ILE A 243 11.71 7.65 29.29
C ILE A 243 11.68 6.22 29.84
N GLY A 244 12.28 6.03 31.02
CA GLY A 244 12.25 4.76 31.75
C GLY A 244 10.86 4.45 32.30
N ASP A 245 10.63 3.18 32.65
CA ASP A 245 9.32 2.64 33.06
C ASP A 245 8.65 3.44 34.19
N GLU A 246 9.41 3.88 35.19
CA GLU A 246 8.89 4.70 36.30
C GLU A 246 8.33 6.05 35.82
N CYS A 247 8.95 6.67 34.81
CA CYS A 247 8.43 7.90 34.22
C CYS A 247 7.17 7.64 33.39
N GLN A 248 7.10 6.50 32.69
CA GLN A 248 5.92 6.10 31.92
C GLN A 248 4.71 5.89 32.85
N GLU A 249 4.90 5.17 33.96
CA GLU A 249 3.85 4.92 34.95
C GLU A 249 3.35 6.23 35.59
N LYS A 250 4.26 7.12 35.99
CA LYS A 250 3.88 8.44 36.53
C LYS A 250 3.11 9.30 35.53
N LEU A 251 3.49 9.27 34.24
CA LEU A 251 2.78 9.98 33.18
C LEU A 251 1.38 9.40 32.97
N GLN A 252 1.25 8.06 32.98
CA GLN A 252 -0.03 7.37 32.87
C GLN A 252 -0.95 7.72 34.05
N ASP A 253 -0.46 7.62 35.28
CA ASP A 253 -1.21 7.98 36.51
C ASP A 253 -1.67 9.44 36.49
N THR A 254 -0.79 10.34 36.05
CA THR A 254 -1.11 11.75 35.94
C THR A 254 -2.22 11.98 34.92
N MET A 255 -2.14 11.32 33.75
CA MET A 255 -3.20 11.40 32.74
C MET A 255 -4.52 10.81 33.25
N GLN A 256 -4.48 9.68 33.95
CA GLN A 256 -5.66 9.05 34.52
C GLN A 256 -6.36 9.95 35.55
N LYS A 257 -5.59 10.63 36.41
CA LYS A 257 -6.15 11.62 37.34
C LYS A 257 -6.81 12.78 36.60
N VAL A 258 -6.14 13.33 35.58
CA VAL A 258 -6.67 14.45 34.78
C VAL A 258 -7.97 14.09 34.07
N VAL A 259 -8.08 12.88 33.51
CA VAL A 259 -9.29 12.44 32.80
C VAL A 259 -10.46 12.21 33.76
N ASN A 260 -10.21 11.72 34.97
CA ASN A 260 -11.26 11.43 35.95
C ASN A 260 -11.68 12.66 36.76
N ASP A 261 -10.74 13.54 37.09
CA ASP A 261 -10.98 14.74 37.87
C ASP A 261 -11.21 15.92 36.91
N LEU A 262 -12.47 16.11 36.49
CA LEU A 262 -12.99 17.13 35.57
C LEU A 262 -12.65 18.60 35.85
N SER A 263 -11.84 18.89 36.87
CA SER A 263 -11.34 20.22 37.17
C SER A 263 -10.14 20.52 36.27
N GLY A 264 -10.17 21.65 35.55
CA GLY A 264 -9.06 22.19 34.74
C GLY A 264 -7.83 22.58 35.58
N GLY A 265 -7.35 21.65 36.40
CA GLY A 265 -6.18 21.75 37.23
C GLY A 265 -4.92 21.72 36.38
N MET A 266 -3.93 22.47 36.84
CA MET A 266 -2.62 22.52 36.22
C MET A 266 -1.88 21.20 36.49
N VAL A 267 -1.47 20.52 35.42
CA VAL A 267 -0.53 19.41 35.53
C VAL A 267 0.88 20.00 35.62
N CYS A 268 1.51 19.87 36.79
CA CYS A 268 2.92 20.24 36.96
C CYS A 268 3.76 18.97 36.98
N ILE A 269 4.58 18.77 35.94
CA ILE A 269 5.60 17.73 35.91
C ILE A 269 6.92 18.41 36.31
N ILE A 270 7.49 17.97 37.43
CA ILE A 270 8.81 18.41 37.89
C ILE A 270 9.81 17.37 37.38
N ILE A 271 10.76 17.81 36.56
CA ILE A 271 11.83 16.99 35.95
C ILE A 271 13.13 17.24 36.71
#